data_AF-A0A3L6EZ12-F1
#
_entry.id   AF-A0A3L6EZ12-F1
#
_cell.length_a   1.000
_cell.length_b   1.000
_cell.length_c   1.000
_cell.angle_alpha   90.00
_cell.angle_beta   90.00
_cell.angle_gamma   90.00
#
_symmetry.space_group_name_H-M   'P 1'
#
loop_
_entity.id
_entity.type
_entity.pdbx_description
1 polymer ?
#
loop_
_entity_poly.entity_id
_entity_poly.type
_entity_poly.pdbx_seq_one_letter_code
_entity_poly.pdbx_strand_id
1 'polypeptide(L)' 'MCINCVHPGYVQTDMNFRSGHLTVEEGTRGALMLAMAPKGGVTGAFFDHTEAASFV' A
#
# COMPACT_ATOMS: atom_id res chain seq x y z
N MET A 1 8.74 9.68 13.32
CA MET A 1 8.41 8.33 12.83
C MET A 1 7.00 8.40 12.30
N CYS A 2 6.77 7.99 11.06
CA CYS A 2 5.43 7.98 10.44
C CYS A 2 5.01 6.52 10.30
N ILE A 3 3.82 6.16 10.79
CA ILE A 3 3.30 4.79 10.77
C ILE A 3 1.92 4.83 10.14
N ASN A 4 1.68 4.02 9.10
CA ASN A 4 0.41 3.96 8.38
C ASN A 4 0.10 2.51 7.98
N CYS A 5 -1.15 2.27 7.57
CA CYS A 5 -1.60 1.00 6.98
C CYS A 5 -1.79 1.17 5.48
N VAL A 6 -1.51 0.12 4.70
CA VAL A 6 -1.74 0.12 3.25
C VAL A 6 -2.29 -1.22 2.80
N HIS A 7 -3.35 -1.18 1.99
CA HIS A 7 -3.80 -2.31 1.21
C HIS A 7 -3.15 -2.23 -0.19
N PRO A 8 -2.34 -3.21 -0.60
CA PRO A 8 -1.60 -3.15 -1.86
C PRO A 8 -2.46 -3.46 -3.09
N GLY A 9 -3.75 -3.75 -2.90
CA GLY A 9 -4.62 -4.33 -3.91
C GLY A 9 -4.48 -5.86 -4.01
N TYR A 10 -5.08 -6.44 -5.04
CA TYR A 10 -5.00 -7.88 -5.30
C TYR A 10 -3.79 -8.23 -6.17
N VAL A 11 -2.64 -8.38 -5.51
CA VAL A 11 -1.32 -8.55 -6.14
C VAL A 11 -1.03 -10.00 -6.52
N GLN A 12 -0.48 -10.22 -7.71
CA GLN A 12 -0.06 -11.53 -8.20
C GLN A 12 1.16 -12.04 -7.43
N THR A 13 0.93 -12.89 -6.43
CA THR A 13 1.99 -13.44 -5.56
C THR A 13 1.78 -14.93 -5.32
N ASP A 14 2.73 -15.59 -4.66
CA ASP A 14 2.56 -17.00 -4.29
C ASP A 14 1.42 -17.19 -3.27
N MET A 15 1.12 -16.18 -2.44
CA MET A 15 0.04 -16.20 -1.45
C MET A 15 -1.34 -16.47 -2.07
N ASN A 16 -1.56 -16.01 -3.30
CA ASN A 16 -2.81 -16.21 -4.04
C ASN A 16 -2.62 -17.05 -5.31
N PHE A 17 -1.62 -17.94 -5.35
CA PHE A 17 -1.33 -18.80 -6.51
C PHE A 17 -1.20 -18.03 -7.83
N ARG A 18 -0.66 -16.81 -7.75
CA ARG A 18 -0.47 -15.92 -8.90
C ARG A 18 -1.77 -15.57 -9.64
N SER A 19 -2.89 -15.51 -8.92
CA SER A 19 -4.19 -15.14 -9.47
C SER A 19 -4.56 -13.65 -9.31
N GLY A 20 -3.69 -12.85 -8.70
CA GLY A 20 -3.84 -11.39 -8.62
C GLY A 20 -3.87 -10.71 -9.99
N HIS A 21 -4.58 -9.58 -10.10
CA HIS A 21 -4.66 -8.80 -11.33
C HIS A 21 -3.59 -7.70 -11.43
N LEU A 22 -2.88 -7.41 -10.32
CA LEU A 22 -1.77 -6.46 -10.29
C LEU A 22 -0.45 -7.20 -10.30
N THR A 23 0.54 -6.65 -10.98
CA THR A 23 1.94 -7.05 -10.82
C THR A 23 2.47 -6.67 -9.43
N VAL A 24 3.59 -7.29 -9.03
CA VAL A 24 4.27 -6.98 -7.76
C VAL A 24 4.69 -5.51 -7.73
N GLU A 25 5.17 -4.97 -8.84
CA GLU A 25 5.57 -3.58 -9.01
C GLU A 25 4.40 -2.62 -8.79
N GLU A 26 3.23 -2.92 -9.36
CA GLU A 26 2.02 -2.12 -9.18
C GLU A 26 1.52 -2.13 -7.73
N GLY A 27 1.50 -3.31 -7.09
CA GLY A 27 1.05 -3.45 -5.71
C GLY A 27 1.96 -2.77 -4.68
N THR A 28 3.25 -2.61 -5.00
CA THR A 28 4.24 -2.02 -4.07
C THR A 28 4.16 -0.49 -4.00
N ARG A 29 3.51 0.17 -4.97
CA ARG A 29 3.52 1.65 -5.10
C ARG A 29 3.05 2.38 -3.84
N GLY A 30 1.96 1.93 -3.22
CA GLY A 30 1.44 2.53 -1.99
C GLY A 30 2.43 2.45 -0.83
N ALA A 31 2.98 1.25 -0.60
CA ALA A 31 3.97 1.03 0.45
C ALA A 31 5.25 1.86 0.21
N LEU A 32 5.73 1.93 -1.04
CA LEU A 32 6.92 2.71 -1.38
C LEU A 32 6.68 4.22 -1.21
N MET A 33 5.50 4.72 -1.61
CA MET A 33 5.12 6.12 -1.41
C MET A 33 5.19 6.51 0.07
N LEU A 34 4.63 5.67 0.96
CA LEU A 34 4.64 5.91 2.40
C LEU A 34 6.04 5.77 3.02
N ALA A 35 6.83 4.79 2.56
CA ALA A 35 8.20 4.59 3.04
C ALA A 35 9.15 5.73 2.64
N MET A 36 8.91 6.35 1.48
CA MET A 36 9.72 7.46 0.95
C MET A 36 9.19 8.84 1.31
N ALA A 37 8.07 8.92 2.04
CA ALA A 37 7.47 10.20 2.43
C ALA A 37 8.43 11.05 3.29
N PRO A 38 8.40 12.38 3.15
CA PRO A 38 9.25 13.26 3.96
C PRO A 38 8.90 13.15 5.45
N LYS A 39 9.88 13.49 6.30
CA LYS A 39 9.68 13.53 7.76
C LYS A 39 8.52 14.46 8.11
N GLY A 40 7.65 14.02 9.01
CA GLY A 40 6.45 14.76 9.39
C GLY A 40 5.24 14.53 8.46
N GLY A 41 5.34 13.58 7.53
CA GLY A 41 4.21 13.12 6.73
C GLY A 41 3.11 12.45 7.56
N VAL A 42 2.03 12.05 6.88
CA VAL A 42 0.85 11.41 7.46
C VAL A 42 1.22 10.23 8.37
N THR A 43 0.50 10.10 9.47
CA THR A 43 0.60 8.98 10.42
C THR A 43 -0.79 8.59 10.88
N GLY A 44 -1.01 7.30 11.13
CA GLY A 44 -2.27 6.74 11.60
C GLY A 44 -3.36 6.61 10.54
N ALA A 45 -3.03 6.72 9.25
CA ALA A 45 -4.00 6.62 8.15
C ALA A 45 -3.97 5.25 7.48
N PHE A 46 -5.06 4.93 6.78
CA PHE A 46 -5.18 3.80 5.87
C PHE A 46 -5.12 4.30 4.42
N PHE A 47 -4.43 3.54 3.58
CA PHE A 47 -4.35 3.78 2.15
C PHE A 47 -4.84 2.55 1.40
N ASP A 48 -5.74 2.74 0.43
CA ASP A 48 -6.06 1.74 -0.57
C ASP A 48 -5.26 2.07 -1.83
N HIS A 49 -4.31 1.20 -2.16
CA HIS A 49 -3.24 1.50 -3.12
C HIS A 49 -2.46 2.77 -2.73
N THR A 50 -2.60 3.85 -3.50
CA THR A 50 -1.93 5.14 -3.26
C THR A 50 -2.86 6.21 -2.69
N GLU A 51 -4.15 5.91 -2.53
CA GLU A 51 -5.17 6.86 -2.11
C GLU A 51 -5.49 6.71 -0.64
N ALA A 52 -5.62 7.82 0.08
CA ALA A 52 -6.07 7.79 1.46
C ALA A 52 -7.54 7.36 1.52
N ALA A 53 -7.84 6.41 2.40
CA ALA A 53 -9.17 5.83 2.54
C ALA A 53 -9.59 5.77 4.01
N SER A 54 -10.90 5.58 4.22
CA SER A 54 -11.43 5.32 5.57
C SER A 54 -11.13 3.88 5.99
N PHE A 55 -11.06 3.64 7.30
CA PHE A 55 -10.92 2.29 7.88
C PHE A 55 -12.23 1.47 7.83
N VAL A 56 -13.31 2.03 7.27
CA VAL A 56 -14.67 1.46 7.29
C VAL A 56 -14.97 0.65 6.04
#